data_AF-A0A1G3JA46-F1
#
_entry.id   AF-A0A1G3JA46-F1
#
_cell.length_a   1.000
_cell.length_b   1.000
_cell.length_c   1.000
_cell.angle_alpha   90.00
_cell.angle_beta   90.00
_cell.angle_gamma   90.00
#
_symmetry.space_group_name_H-M   'P 1'
#
loop_
_entity.id
_entity.type
_entity.pdbx_description
1 polymer ?
#
loop_
_entity_poly.entity_id
_entity_poly.type
_entity_poly.pdbx_seq_one_letter_code
_entity_poly.pdbx_strand_id
1 'polypeptide(L)'
;MNVLAFPPVPGVPPKPWRTNSGYDGLTPQALATYRAAWKEYEQALRDWRAACDNVAGQAARLLIAQGFPAEVKVWTRSRNKGRMTRALVMALRDFGPLMEVTPSLWLTDEEDWLRRADQRERQAQQEQERNALRDRAIAYLLERGKVYGVEFVAEDAEAMALRLVGEERILGLRKAEPWHEFNGFNCNDFGDRDCKGWDGESRRCQCGNRRVSWEIEGTFENPRVYGEAY
;
A
#
# COMPACT_ATOMS: atom_id res chain seq x y z
N MET A 1 -0.03 49.22 -34.49
CA MET A 1 0.65 47.99 -34.94
C MET A 1 0.46 46.94 -33.85
N ASN A 2 -0.18 45.80 -34.12
CA ASN A 2 -0.19 44.70 -33.17
C ASN A 2 1.22 44.10 -33.12
N VAL A 3 1.86 44.16 -31.96
CA VAL A 3 3.19 43.56 -31.77
C VAL A 3 3.02 42.04 -31.75
N LEU A 4 3.61 41.35 -32.72
CA LEU A 4 3.67 39.90 -32.75
C LEU A 4 4.73 39.44 -31.75
N ALA A 5 4.30 39.13 -30.53
CA ALA A 5 5.16 38.62 -29.47
C ALA A 5 4.66 37.25 -29.00
N PHE A 6 5.59 36.32 -28.80
CA PHE A 6 5.25 35.03 -28.18
C PHE A 6 4.90 35.25 -26.70
N PRO A 7 3.89 34.54 -26.18
CA PRO A 7 3.57 34.59 -24.75
C PRO A 7 4.69 33.97 -23.91
N PRO A 8 4.84 34.40 -22.64
CA PRO A 8 5.80 33.81 -21.72
C PRO A 8 5.48 32.34 -21.47
N VAL A 9 6.52 31.54 -21.25
CA VAL A 9 6.40 30.11 -20.99
C VAL A 9 5.76 29.88 -19.61
N PRO A 10 4.76 28.99 -19.48
CA PRO A 10 4.24 28.58 -18.17
C PRO A 10 5.33 27.96 -17.30
N GLY A 11 5.36 28.32 -16.01
CA GLY A 11 6.31 27.76 -15.05
C GLY A 11 5.91 26.34 -14.61
N VAL A 12 6.90 25.45 -14.52
CA VAL A 12 6.69 24.09 -13.99
C VAL A 12 6.39 24.18 -12.49
N PRO A 13 5.32 23.56 -11.97
CA PRO A 13 5.03 23.57 -10.55
C PRO A 13 6.14 22.81 -9.80
N PRO A 14 6.68 23.35 -8.69
CA PRO A 14 7.71 22.69 -7.92
C PRO A 14 7.12 21.52 -7.12
N LYS A 15 7.89 20.43 -6.98
CA LYS A 15 7.54 19.36 -6.03
C LYS A 15 7.67 19.88 -4.60
N PRO A 16 6.68 19.64 -3.72
CA PRO A 16 6.75 20.06 -2.32
C PRO A 16 7.61 19.15 -1.43
N TRP A 17 8.06 18.00 -1.94
CA TRP A 17 8.98 17.08 -1.27
C TRP A 17 10.37 17.11 -1.91
N ARG A 18 11.38 16.70 -1.15
CA ARG A 18 12.75 16.51 -1.67
C ARG A 18 12.85 15.19 -2.43
N THR A 19 13.63 15.16 -3.51
CA THR A 19 13.88 13.94 -4.30
C THR A 19 15.30 13.40 -4.14
N ASN A 20 16.25 14.23 -3.69
CA ASN A 20 17.67 13.88 -3.66
C ASN A 20 18.14 13.17 -2.37
N SER A 21 17.32 13.17 -1.32
CA SER A 21 17.70 12.68 0.02
C SER A 21 16.69 11.70 0.63
N GLY A 22 15.76 11.18 -0.16
CA GLY A 22 14.53 10.56 0.33
C GLY A 22 13.36 11.51 0.16
N TYR A 23 12.15 10.95 0.01
CA TYR A 23 10.91 11.68 -0.26
C TYR A 23 10.42 12.44 0.98
N ASP A 24 11.29 13.25 1.58
CA ASP A 24 11.03 14.00 2.79
C ASP A 24 9.90 15.01 2.55
N GLY A 25 8.87 14.95 3.39
CA GLY A 25 7.66 15.75 3.26
C GLY A 25 6.65 15.20 2.24
N LEU A 26 6.92 14.03 1.62
CA LEU A 26 5.93 13.35 0.80
C LEU A 26 4.82 12.80 1.69
N THR A 27 3.61 13.29 1.47
CA THR A 27 2.38 12.80 2.09
C THR A 27 1.34 12.56 1.00
N PRO A 28 0.29 11.76 1.26
CA PRO A 28 -0.80 11.58 0.31
C PRO A 28 -1.43 12.92 -0.12
N GLN A 29 -1.57 13.85 0.83
CA GLN A 29 -2.10 15.19 0.57
C GLN A 29 -1.14 16.02 -0.31
N ALA A 30 0.16 16.02 0.00
CA ALA A 30 1.14 16.75 -0.81
C ALA A 30 1.18 16.23 -2.25
N LEU A 31 1.13 14.90 -2.43
CA LEU A 31 1.08 14.27 -3.76
C LEU A 31 -0.20 14.64 -4.52
N ALA A 32 -1.35 14.64 -3.86
CA ALA A 32 -2.62 15.04 -4.46
C ALA A 32 -2.62 16.52 -4.88
N THR A 33 -2.10 17.42 -4.04
CA THR A 33 -1.97 18.84 -4.35
C THR A 33 -1.03 19.06 -5.54
N TYR A 34 0.12 18.38 -5.57
CA TYR A 34 1.04 18.46 -6.70
C TYR A 34 0.40 17.97 -8.02
N ARG A 35 -0.41 16.90 -7.98
CA ARG A 35 -1.16 16.41 -9.15
C ARG A 35 -2.16 17.42 -9.68
N ALA A 36 -2.84 18.14 -8.80
CA ALA A 36 -3.77 19.19 -9.21
C ALA A 36 -3.02 20.34 -9.91
N ALA A 37 -1.94 20.84 -9.30
CA ALA A 37 -1.09 21.87 -9.90
C ALA A 37 -0.48 21.42 -11.25
N TRP A 38 -0.11 20.14 -11.37
CA TRP A 38 0.41 19.60 -12.61
C TRP A 38 -0.63 19.60 -13.74
N LYS A 39 -1.88 19.23 -13.44
CA LYS A 39 -2.98 19.28 -14.43
C LYS A 39 -3.25 20.71 -14.92
N GLU A 40 -3.21 21.68 -14.01
CA GLU A 40 -3.33 23.10 -14.37
C GLU A 40 -2.19 23.56 -15.27
N TYR A 41 -0.96 23.15 -14.94
CA TYR A 41 0.22 23.41 -15.77
C TYR A 41 0.13 22.76 -17.15
N GLU A 42 -0.36 21.52 -17.27
CA GLU A 42 -0.58 20.86 -18.56
C GLU A 42 -1.59 21.60 -19.43
N GLN A 43 -2.67 22.10 -18.83
CA GLN A 43 -3.65 22.92 -19.53
C GLN A 43 -3.04 24.25 -19.97
N ALA A 44 -2.33 24.95 -19.08
CA ALA A 44 -1.62 26.18 -19.40
C ALA A 44 -0.60 25.98 -20.53
N LEU A 45 0.08 24.83 -20.57
CA LEU A 45 1.03 24.49 -21.64
C LEU A 45 0.33 24.27 -22.98
N ARG A 46 -0.85 23.63 -22.99
CA ARG A 46 -1.67 23.47 -24.22
C ARG A 46 -2.11 24.82 -24.75
N ASP A 47 -2.63 25.68 -23.87
CA ASP A 47 -3.10 27.02 -24.24
C ASP A 47 -1.95 27.90 -24.74
N TRP A 48 -0.80 27.83 -24.07
CA TRP A 48 0.42 28.51 -24.50
C TRP A 48 0.90 28.03 -25.89
N ARG A 49 0.88 26.72 -26.16
CA ARG A 49 1.24 26.18 -27.48
C ARG A 49 0.31 26.73 -28.57
N ALA A 50 -0.99 26.71 -28.33
CA ALA A 50 -1.98 27.26 -29.25
C ALA A 50 -1.77 28.77 -29.50
N ALA A 51 -1.44 29.52 -28.46
CA ALA A 51 -1.13 30.95 -28.58
C ALA A 51 0.14 31.19 -29.41
N CYS A 52 1.20 30.40 -29.21
CA CYS A 52 2.40 30.47 -30.05
C CYS A 52 2.09 30.15 -31.53
N ASP A 53 1.26 29.14 -31.79
CA ASP A 53 0.87 28.76 -33.15
C ASP A 53 0.05 29.88 -33.82
N ASN A 54 -0.81 30.57 -33.07
CA ASN A 54 -1.54 31.74 -33.56
C ASN A 54 -0.60 32.89 -33.94
N VAL A 55 0.39 33.20 -33.10
CA VAL A 55 1.40 34.24 -33.40
C VAL A 55 2.18 33.87 -34.67
N ALA A 56 2.65 32.63 -34.78
CA ALA A 56 3.34 32.15 -35.98
C ALA A 56 2.44 32.22 -37.22
N GLY A 57 1.15 31.89 -37.08
CA GLY A 57 0.15 31.96 -38.16
C GLY A 57 -0.16 33.38 -38.61
N GLN A 58 -0.18 34.34 -37.69
CA GLN A 58 -0.32 35.76 -38.03
C GLN A 58 0.93 36.29 -38.74
N ALA A 59 2.12 35.96 -38.24
CA ALA A 59 3.39 36.30 -38.88
C ALA A 59 3.48 35.74 -40.31
N ALA A 60 3.13 34.47 -40.50
CA ALA A 60 3.11 33.82 -41.80
C ALA A 60 2.16 34.53 -42.78
N ARG A 61 0.94 34.86 -42.33
CA ARG A 61 -0.04 35.58 -43.16
C ARG A 61 0.46 36.95 -43.62
N LEU A 62 1.11 37.70 -42.72
CA LEU A 62 1.69 39.01 -43.07
C LEU A 62 2.83 38.88 -44.08
N LEU A 63 3.72 37.90 -43.91
CA LEU A 63 4.83 37.68 -44.84
C LEU A 63 4.32 37.24 -46.22
N ILE A 64 3.34 36.33 -46.26
CA ILE A 64 2.73 35.88 -47.52
C ILE A 64 2.06 37.04 -48.25
N ALA A 65 1.35 37.92 -47.52
CA ALA A 65 0.75 39.12 -48.11
C ALA A 65 1.81 40.09 -48.69
N GLN A 66 3.05 40.04 -48.21
CA GLN A 66 4.19 40.80 -48.76
C GLN A 66 4.94 40.06 -49.87
N GLY A 67 4.46 38.90 -50.31
CA GLY A 67 5.04 38.12 -51.42
C GLY A 67 5.99 37.00 -50.99
N PHE A 68 6.12 36.69 -49.70
CA PHE A 68 6.84 35.48 -49.28
C PHE A 68 6.10 34.20 -49.71
N PRO A 69 6.83 33.13 -50.03
CA PRO A 69 6.21 31.85 -50.34
C PRO A 69 5.56 31.22 -49.10
N ALA A 70 4.42 30.57 -49.30
CA ALA A 70 3.72 29.83 -48.24
C ALA A 70 4.50 28.59 -47.75
N GLU A 71 5.46 28.12 -48.54
CA GLU A 71 6.34 27.01 -48.23
C GLU A 71 7.81 27.43 -48.33
N VAL A 72 8.62 26.98 -47.38
CA VAL A 72 10.05 27.32 -47.29
C VAL A 72 10.89 26.06 -47.13
N LYS A 73 12.11 26.09 -47.67
CA LYS A 73 13.09 25.03 -47.46
C LYS A 73 13.83 25.30 -46.15
N VAL A 74 13.61 24.45 -45.15
CA VAL A 74 14.29 24.52 -43.86
C VAL A 74 15.30 23.38 -43.70
N TRP A 75 16.36 23.64 -42.96
CA TRP A 75 17.34 22.62 -42.57
C TRP A 75 16.80 21.83 -41.39
N THR A 76 16.82 20.50 -41.50
CA THR A 76 16.45 19.63 -40.38
C THR A 76 17.53 19.65 -39.29
N ARG A 77 17.15 19.67 -38.01
CA ARG A 77 18.06 19.44 -36.86
C ARG A 77 18.58 17.99 -36.74
N SER A 78 18.15 17.08 -37.61
CA SER A 78 18.50 15.65 -37.60
C SER A 78 19.95 15.38 -38.05
N ARG A 79 20.53 14.25 -37.59
CA ARG A 79 21.85 13.73 -38.01
C ARG A 79 22.03 13.63 -39.53
N ASN A 80 20.94 13.48 -40.28
CA ASN A 80 20.95 13.54 -41.74
C ASN A 80 20.67 14.99 -42.20
N LYS A 81 21.72 15.69 -42.64
CA LYS A 81 21.64 17.08 -43.12
C LYS A 81 20.90 17.14 -44.46
N GLY A 82 19.59 17.31 -44.43
CA GLY A 82 18.74 17.54 -45.61
C GLY A 82 17.99 18.87 -45.53
N ARG A 83 17.65 19.44 -46.69
CA ARG A 83 16.64 20.51 -46.78
C ARG A 83 15.29 19.86 -46.97
N MET A 84 14.33 20.19 -46.13
CA MET A 84 12.94 19.77 -46.29
C MET A 84 12.07 20.98 -46.59
N THR A 85 11.07 20.80 -47.46
CA THR A 85 10.01 21.79 -47.64
C THR A 85 9.05 21.69 -46.45
N ARG A 86 8.77 22.82 -45.79
CA ARG A 86 7.75 22.94 -44.74
C ARG A 86 6.89 24.17 -44.98
N ALA A 87 5.66 24.14 -44.48
CA ALA A 87 4.81 25.31 -44.40
C ALA A 87 5.50 26.42 -43.58
N LEU A 88 5.42 27.67 -44.07
CA LEU A 88 6.04 28.83 -43.44
C LEU A 88 5.63 29.00 -41.97
N VAL A 89 4.38 28.69 -41.64
CA VAL A 89 3.90 28.75 -40.25
C VAL A 89 4.65 27.81 -39.32
N MET A 90 4.98 26.60 -39.77
CA MET A 90 5.72 25.63 -38.97
C MET A 90 7.18 26.06 -38.81
N ALA A 91 7.78 26.59 -39.87
CA ALA A 91 9.13 27.13 -39.82
C ALA A 91 9.24 28.30 -38.83
N LEU A 92 8.27 29.22 -38.84
CA LEU A 92 8.20 30.33 -37.88
C LEU A 92 7.95 29.86 -36.45
N ARG A 93 7.16 28.79 -36.27
CA ARG A 93 6.93 28.20 -34.96
C ARG A 93 8.21 27.63 -34.33
N ASP A 94 9.10 27.07 -35.14
CA ASP A 94 10.40 26.53 -34.70
C ASP A 94 11.35 27.61 -34.17
N PHE A 95 11.20 28.87 -34.60
CA PHE A 95 11.96 30.02 -34.06
C PHE A 95 11.37 30.54 -32.74
N GLY A 96 10.18 30.09 -32.37
CA GLY A 96 9.58 30.41 -31.08
C GLY A 96 10.21 29.64 -29.92
N PRO A 97 9.88 30.00 -28.67
CA PRO A 97 10.32 29.28 -27.49
C PRO A 97 9.98 27.77 -27.59
N LEU A 98 10.99 26.95 -27.32
CA LEU A 98 10.92 25.50 -27.23
C LEU A 98 10.87 25.08 -25.76
N MET A 99 9.99 24.14 -25.45
CA MET A 99 9.89 23.54 -24.11
C MET A 99 10.14 22.04 -24.22
N GLU A 100 11.30 21.60 -23.75
CA GLU A 100 11.66 20.21 -23.54
C GLU A 100 11.34 19.83 -22.09
N VAL A 101 10.07 19.91 -21.70
CA VAL A 101 9.63 19.32 -20.42
C VAL A 101 8.88 18.06 -20.77
N THR A 102 9.61 16.94 -20.76
CA THR A 102 8.97 15.64 -20.65
C THR A 102 8.44 15.54 -19.23
N PRO A 103 7.11 15.39 -19.02
CA PRO A 103 6.59 15.10 -17.68
C PRO A 103 7.40 13.94 -17.12
N SER A 104 7.88 14.06 -15.89
CA SER A 104 8.43 12.90 -15.20
C SER A 104 7.29 11.88 -15.10
N LEU A 105 7.33 10.84 -15.93
CA LEU A 105 6.47 9.64 -15.85
C LEU A 105 6.54 8.95 -14.47
N TRP A 106 7.45 9.41 -13.62
CA TRP A 106 7.88 8.85 -12.33
C TRP A 106 6.93 9.04 -11.15
N LEU A 107 5.63 9.34 -11.36
CA LEU A 107 4.64 9.39 -10.27
C LEU A 107 4.44 8.05 -9.55
N THR A 108 4.89 6.95 -10.15
CA THR A 108 4.90 5.61 -9.56
C THR A 108 5.84 5.52 -8.37
N ASP A 109 6.98 6.22 -8.40
CA ASP A 109 7.98 6.08 -7.34
C ASP A 109 7.52 6.74 -6.03
N GLU A 110 6.79 7.87 -6.12
CA GLU A 110 6.15 8.50 -4.96
C GLU A 110 5.07 7.60 -4.33
N GLU A 111 4.22 6.98 -5.15
CA GLU A 111 3.17 6.09 -4.65
C GLU A 111 3.76 4.82 -4.03
N ASP A 112 4.76 4.23 -4.67
CA ASP A 112 5.50 3.08 -4.15
C ASP A 112 6.16 3.42 -2.81
N TRP A 113 6.74 4.60 -2.68
CA TRP A 113 7.34 5.06 -1.44
C TRP A 113 6.30 5.18 -0.33
N LEU A 114 5.15 5.80 -0.59
CA LEU A 114 4.06 5.92 0.38
C LEU A 114 3.54 4.55 0.82
N ARG A 115 3.36 3.60 -0.11
CA ARG A 115 2.95 2.23 0.21
C ARG A 115 3.97 1.52 1.10
N ARG A 116 5.27 1.66 0.81
CA ARG A 116 6.34 1.07 1.63
C ARG A 116 6.47 1.74 2.99
N ALA A 117 6.20 3.04 3.11
CA ALA A 117 6.16 3.74 4.39
C ALA A 117 5.03 3.18 5.28
N ASP A 118 3.80 3.10 4.76
CA ASP A 118 2.65 2.52 5.47
C ASP A 118 2.90 1.06 5.90
N GLN A 119 3.49 0.24 5.01
CA GLN A 119 3.85 -1.14 5.35
C GLN A 119 4.88 -1.22 6.49
N ARG A 120 5.90 -0.36 6.49
CA ARG A 120 6.90 -0.32 7.57
C ARG A 120 6.29 0.09 8.90
N GLU A 121 5.38 1.07 8.89
CA GLU A 121 4.66 1.50 10.10
C GLU A 121 3.80 0.37 10.66
N ARG A 122 3.02 -0.32 9.81
CA ARG A 122 2.23 -1.48 10.25
C ARG A 122 3.08 -2.62 10.79
N GLN A 123 4.20 -2.93 10.12
CA GLN A 123 5.13 -3.96 10.59
C GLN A 123 5.76 -3.59 11.93
N ALA A 124 6.19 -2.35 12.10
CA ALA A 124 6.74 -1.86 13.36
C ALA A 124 5.69 -1.91 14.48
N GLN A 125 4.45 -1.54 14.21
CA GLN A 125 3.35 -1.63 15.17
C GLN A 125 3.06 -3.09 15.55
N GLN A 126 2.95 -3.99 14.57
CA GLN A 126 2.73 -5.42 14.83
C GLN A 126 3.88 -6.04 15.64
N GLU A 127 5.13 -5.68 15.33
CA GLU A 127 6.29 -6.13 16.07
C GLU A 127 6.29 -5.58 17.51
N GLN A 128 5.91 -4.31 17.70
CA GLN A 128 5.77 -3.70 19.01
C GLN A 128 4.68 -4.40 19.83
N GLU A 129 3.51 -4.67 19.24
CA GLU A 129 2.40 -5.38 19.88
C GLU A 129 2.79 -6.81 20.27
N ARG A 130 3.49 -7.54 19.38
CA ARG A 130 4.01 -8.89 19.65
C ARG A 130 5.04 -8.87 20.78
N ASN A 131 6.00 -7.96 20.73
CA ASN A 131 7.00 -7.83 21.79
C ASN A 131 6.35 -7.49 23.13
N ALA A 132 5.35 -6.59 23.14
CA ALA A 132 4.61 -6.26 24.34
C ALA A 132 3.81 -7.45 24.89
N LEU A 133 3.21 -8.28 24.02
CA LEU A 133 2.52 -9.51 24.44
C LEU A 133 3.50 -10.51 25.05
N ARG A 134 4.67 -10.70 24.42
CA ARG A 134 5.75 -11.55 24.91
C ARG A 134 6.24 -11.11 26.29
N ASP A 135 6.48 -9.82 26.49
CA ASP A 135 6.94 -9.28 27.77
C ASP A 135 5.90 -9.52 28.88
N ARG A 136 4.62 -9.39 28.57
CA ARG A 136 3.53 -9.73 29.51
C ARG A 136 3.44 -11.23 29.79
N ALA A 137 3.68 -12.09 28.79
CA ALA A 137 3.73 -13.54 29.00
C ALA A 137 4.90 -13.93 29.94
N ILE A 138 6.08 -13.32 29.76
CA ILE A 138 7.22 -13.52 30.65
C ILE A 138 6.85 -13.13 32.09
N ALA A 139 6.27 -11.93 32.28
CA ALA A 139 5.84 -11.48 33.61
C ALA A 139 4.83 -12.46 34.26
N TYR A 140 3.82 -12.90 33.49
CA TYR A 140 2.82 -13.89 33.95
C TYR A 140 3.45 -15.21 34.42
N LEU A 141 4.48 -15.70 33.71
CA LEU A 141 5.19 -16.92 34.07
C LEU A 141 6.04 -16.75 35.33
N LEU A 142 6.75 -15.63 35.43
CA LEU A 142 7.56 -15.31 36.61
C LEU A 142 6.70 -15.17 37.88
N GLU A 143 5.53 -14.55 37.78
CA GLU A 143 4.57 -14.45 38.90
C GLU A 143 4.06 -15.82 39.38
N ARG A 144 4.02 -16.81 38.49
CA ARG A 144 3.67 -18.21 38.80
C ARG A 144 4.86 -19.06 39.24
N GLY A 145 6.00 -18.43 39.49
CA GLY A 145 7.21 -19.08 39.99
C GLY A 145 7.99 -19.86 38.93
N LYS A 146 7.75 -19.61 37.64
CA LYS A 146 8.55 -20.20 36.56
C LYS A 146 9.91 -19.55 36.46
N VAL A 147 10.93 -20.35 36.14
CA VAL A 147 12.32 -19.88 36.07
C VAL A 147 12.76 -19.62 34.63
N TYR A 148 13.02 -18.34 34.30
CA TYR A 148 13.55 -17.93 33.00
C TYR A 148 14.95 -18.51 32.75
N GLY A 149 15.20 -19.02 31.55
CA GLY A 149 16.45 -19.67 31.14
C GLY A 149 16.57 -21.15 31.57
N VAL A 150 15.60 -21.67 32.33
CA VAL A 150 15.56 -23.08 32.74
C VAL A 150 14.26 -23.74 32.28
N GLU A 151 13.11 -23.18 32.66
CA GLU A 151 11.81 -23.71 32.26
C GLU A 151 11.31 -23.10 30.96
N PHE A 152 11.68 -21.86 30.66
CA PHE A 152 11.25 -21.14 29.45
C PHE A 152 12.26 -20.06 29.07
N VAL A 153 12.19 -19.58 27.83
CA VAL A 153 12.94 -18.46 27.25
C VAL A 153 11.96 -17.45 26.64
N ALA A 154 12.45 -16.37 26.04
CA ALA A 154 11.55 -15.37 25.47
C ALA A 154 10.72 -15.93 24.31
N GLU A 155 11.32 -16.80 23.49
CA GLU A 155 10.73 -17.34 22.27
C GLU A 155 9.53 -18.28 22.52
N ASP A 156 9.50 -18.98 23.66
CA ASP A 156 8.43 -19.93 24.02
C ASP A 156 7.51 -19.41 25.14
N ALA A 157 7.79 -18.23 25.71
CA ALA A 157 7.03 -17.64 26.81
C ALA A 157 5.52 -17.55 26.52
N GLU A 158 5.14 -17.08 25.32
CA GLU A 158 3.73 -16.95 24.94
C GLU A 158 3.02 -18.31 24.88
N ALA A 159 3.66 -19.32 24.29
CA ALA A 159 3.09 -20.66 24.17
C ALA A 159 2.98 -21.35 25.53
N MET A 160 3.98 -21.18 26.39
CA MET A 160 3.93 -21.74 27.75
C MET A 160 2.85 -21.06 28.60
N ALA A 161 2.74 -19.73 28.53
CA ALA A 161 1.69 -18.99 29.22
C ALA A 161 0.29 -19.44 28.73
N LEU A 162 0.10 -19.56 27.42
CA LEU A 162 -1.15 -20.03 26.82
C LEU A 162 -1.51 -21.44 27.32
N ARG A 163 -0.54 -22.35 27.34
CA ARG A 163 -0.76 -23.71 27.84
C ARG A 163 -1.19 -23.72 29.32
N LEU A 164 -0.54 -22.93 30.17
CA LEU A 164 -0.90 -22.85 31.59
C LEU A 164 -2.31 -22.30 31.81
N VAL A 165 -2.66 -21.17 31.16
CA VAL A 165 -4.03 -20.62 31.24
C VAL A 165 -5.05 -21.61 30.66
N GLY A 166 -4.70 -22.28 29.56
CA GLY A 166 -5.54 -23.29 28.95
C GLY A 166 -5.80 -24.48 29.87
N GLU A 167 -4.77 -25.01 30.53
CA GLU A 167 -4.88 -26.08 31.52
C GLU A 167 -5.75 -25.66 32.72
N GLU A 168 -5.55 -24.43 33.25
CA GLU A 168 -6.39 -23.85 34.30
C GLU A 168 -7.87 -23.79 33.87
N ARG A 169 -8.15 -23.38 32.62
CA ARG A 169 -9.50 -23.32 32.06
C ARG A 169 -10.12 -24.70 31.80
N ILE A 170 -9.35 -25.67 31.30
CA ILE A 170 -9.80 -27.06 31.11
C ILE A 170 -10.27 -27.63 32.46
N LEU A 171 -9.49 -27.42 33.52
CA LEU A 171 -9.87 -27.85 34.87
C LEU A 171 -11.15 -27.16 35.37
N GLY A 172 -11.35 -25.89 35.03
CA GLY A 172 -12.59 -25.16 35.31
C GLY A 172 -13.79 -25.75 34.58
N LEU A 173 -13.66 -25.99 33.28
CA LEU A 173 -14.71 -26.57 32.43
C LEU A 173 -15.14 -27.94 32.94
N ARG A 174 -14.18 -28.84 33.21
CA ARG A 174 -14.43 -30.18 33.75
C ARG A 174 -15.21 -30.19 35.08
N LYS A 175 -15.03 -29.14 35.90
CA LYS A 175 -15.75 -29.00 37.17
C LYS A 175 -17.15 -28.42 37.01
N ALA A 176 -17.36 -27.61 35.98
CA ALA A 176 -18.62 -26.90 35.76
C ALA A 176 -19.71 -27.83 35.22
N GLU A 177 -19.36 -28.70 34.26
CA GLU A 177 -20.31 -29.59 33.60
C GLU A 177 -19.74 -30.99 33.40
N PRO A 178 -20.55 -32.06 33.56
CA PRO A 178 -20.10 -33.43 33.38
C PRO A 178 -20.00 -33.86 31.91
N TRP A 179 -20.61 -33.11 31.00
CA TRP A 179 -20.62 -33.38 29.56
C TRP A 179 -20.41 -32.09 28.80
N HIS A 180 -19.51 -32.12 27.83
CA HIS A 180 -19.14 -30.99 27.00
C HIS A 180 -19.47 -31.27 25.53
N GLU A 181 -19.95 -30.23 24.86
CA GLU A 181 -19.99 -30.21 23.41
C GLU A 181 -18.57 -30.10 22.85
N PHE A 182 -18.37 -30.63 21.64
CA PHE A 182 -17.10 -30.60 20.94
C PHE A 182 -17.31 -30.29 19.46
N ASN A 183 -16.30 -29.72 18.84
CA ASN A 183 -16.23 -29.45 17.41
C ASN A 183 -15.86 -30.73 16.64
N GLY A 184 -16.25 -30.81 15.37
CA GLY A 184 -15.99 -31.97 14.50
C GLY A 184 -17.10 -33.02 14.55
N PHE A 185 -18.16 -32.81 13.76
CA PHE A 185 -19.30 -33.71 13.51
C PHE A 185 -19.80 -34.52 14.72
N ASN A 186 -20.82 -33.99 15.37
CA ASN A 186 -21.41 -34.56 16.58
C ASN A 186 -22.03 -35.94 16.31
N CYS A 187 -22.07 -36.79 17.33
CA CYS A 187 -22.64 -38.14 17.21
C CYS A 187 -24.15 -38.12 16.84
N ASN A 188 -24.82 -37.02 17.17
CA ASN A 188 -26.21 -36.75 16.79
C ASN A 188 -26.40 -36.56 15.28
N ASP A 189 -25.35 -36.21 14.52
CA ASP A 189 -25.43 -36.02 13.07
C ASP A 189 -25.58 -37.35 12.31
N PHE A 190 -25.28 -38.49 12.94
CA PHE A 190 -25.32 -39.84 12.35
C PHE A 190 -26.40 -40.76 12.95
N GLY A 191 -27.38 -40.20 13.66
CA GLY A 191 -28.55 -40.94 14.14
C GLY A 191 -28.42 -41.56 15.54
N ASP A 192 -27.30 -41.33 16.22
CA ASP A 192 -27.06 -41.79 17.59
C ASP A 192 -27.48 -40.69 18.58
N ARG A 193 -28.80 -40.51 18.74
CA ARG A 193 -29.42 -39.34 19.41
C ARG A 193 -29.19 -39.27 20.93
N ASP A 194 -28.59 -40.30 21.51
CA ASP A 194 -28.45 -40.43 22.97
C ASP A 194 -27.04 -40.09 23.46
N CYS A 195 -26.11 -39.69 22.57
CA CYS A 195 -24.78 -39.29 22.96
C CYS A 195 -24.80 -37.95 23.70
N LYS A 196 -24.51 -37.98 25.01
CA LYS A 196 -24.54 -36.79 25.89
C LYS A 196 -23.41 -35.79 25.67
N GLY A 197 -22.39 -36.16 24.89
CA GLY A 197 -21.21 -35.33 24.62
C GLY A 197 -19.93 -36.02 25.06
N TRP A 198 -18.93 -35.24 25.45
CA TRP A 198 -17.64 -35.71 25.94
C TRP A 198 -17.46 -35.36 27.42
N ASP A 199 -16.94 -36.28 28.23
CA ASP A 199 -16.71 -36.07 29.66
C ASP A 199 -15.51 -35.15 29.98
N GLY A 200 -14.82 -34.65 28.95
CA GLY A 200 -13.67 -33.77 29.09
C GLY A 200 -12.37 -34.51 29.48
N GLU A 201 -12.37 -35.83 29.66
CA GLU A 201 -11.21 -36.59 30.12
C GLU A 201 -10.94 -37.85 29.29
N SER A 202 -11.98 -38.63 29.02
CA SER A 202 -11.89 -39.82 28.18
C SER A 202 -11.38 -39.43 26.80
N ARG A 203 -10.59 -40.28 26.15
CA ARG A 203 -10.15 -40.00 24.77
C ARG A 203 -11.26 -40.20 23.74
N ARG A 204 -12.52 -40.33 24.17
CA ARG A 204 -13.70 -40.59 23.35
C ARG A 204 -14.95 -39.92 23.92
N CYS A 205 -15.93 -39.63 23.07
CA CYS A 205 -17.27 -39.22 23.49
C CYS A 205 -18.03 -40.34 24.24
N GLN A 206 -19.16 -40.01 24.83
CA GLN A 206 -19.96 -40.93 25.66
C GLN A 206 -20.38 -42.23 24.95
N CYS A 207 -20.72 -42.18 23.65
CA CYS A 207 -21.04 -43.38 22.87
C CYS A 207 -19.79 -44.09 22.29
N GLY A 208 -18.60 -43.55 22.52
CA GLY A 208 -17.33 -44.12 22.07
C GLY A 208 -16.99 -43.88 20.59
N ASN A 209 -17.87 -43.25 19.81
CA ASN A 209 -17.71 -43.12 18.36
C ASN A 209 -16.56 -42.18 17.95
N ARG A 210 -16.49 -40.98 18.54
CA ARG A 210 -15.47 -39.96 18.24
C ARG A 210 -14.31 -40.02 19.22
N ARG A 211 -13.09 -39.74 18.75
CA ARG A 211 -11.95 -39.41 19.62
C ARG A 211 -11.93 -37.92 19.83
N VAL A 212 -11.84 -37.46 21.07
CA VAL A 212 -11.92 -36.03 21.41
C VAL A 212 -10.73 -35.64 22.29
N SER A 213 -10.16 -34.47 22.04
CA SER A 213 -9.19 -33.82 22.92
C SER A 213 -9.49 -32.33 23.10
N TRP A 214 -8.98 -31.75 24.19
CA TRP A 214 -9.03 -30.31 24.39
C TRP A 214 -8.00 -29.65 23.48
N GLU A 215 -8.45 -28.65 22.73
CA GLU A 215 -7.60 -27.74 21.97
C GLU A 215 -7.56 -26.37 22.64
N ILE A 216 -6.41 -25.70 22.51
CA ILE A 216 -6.15 -24.39 23.09
C ILE A 216 -5.67 -23.47 21.96
N GLU A 217 -6.44 -22.43 21.67
CA GLU A 217 -6.15 -21.43 20.64
C GLU A 217 -6.11 -20.01 21.22
N GLY A 218 -5.66 -19.04 20.41
CA GLY A 218 -5.63 -17.63 20.76
C GLY A 218 -4.34 -17.20 21.47
N THR A 219 -4.44 -16.17 22.31
CA THR A 219 -3.32 -15.69 23.14
C THR A 219 -3.56 -16.06 24.59
N PHE A 220 -2.53 -16.04 25.44
CA PHE A 220 -2.71 -16.35 26.86
C PHE A 220 -3.65 -15.36 27.59
N GLU A 221 -3.79 -14.13 27.07
CA GLU A 221 -4.73 -13.11 27.60
C GLU A 221 -6.17 -13.35 27.15
N ASN A 222 -6.36 -13.89 25.94
CA ASN A 222 -7.67 -14.26 25.42
C ASN A 222 -7.65 -15.69 24.83
N PRO A 223 -7.50 -16.72 25.69
CA PRO A 223 -7.41 -18.08 25.20
C PRO A 223 -8.79 -18.60 24.87
N ARG A 224 -8.86 -19.52 23.91
CA ARG A 224 -10.05 -20.27 23.57
C ARG A 224 -9.76 -21.75 23.83
N VAL A 225 -10.60 -22.36 24.67
CA VAL A 225 -10.50 -23.79 25.01
C VAL A 225 -11.78 -24.45 24.56
N TYR A 226 -11.66 -25.53 23.80
CA TYR A 226 -12.81 -26.29 23.29
C TYR A 226 -12.41 -27.75 23.04
N GLY A 227 -13.38 -28.66 23.03
CA GLY A 227 -13.14 -30.04 22.60
C GLY A 227 -13.14 -30.10 21.07
N GLU A 228 -12.20 -30.83 20.48
CA GLU A 228 -12.10 -31.09 19.04
C GLU A 228 -12.08 -32.61 18.80
N ALA A 229 -12.84 -33.05 17.81
CA ALA A 229 -12.90 -34.45 17.39
C ALA A 229 -11.93 -34.75 16.24
N TYR A 230 -11.27 -35.91 16.32
CA TYR A 230 -10.27 -36.42 15.37
C TYR A 230 -10.63 -37.81 14.83
#